data_AF-A0A9X1HIN2-F1
#
_entry.id   AF-A0A9X1HIN2-F1
#
_cell.length_a   1.000
_cell.length_b   1.000
_cell.length_c   1.000
_cell.angle_alpha   90.00
_cell.angle_beta   90.00
_cell.angle_gamma   90.00
#
_symmetry.space_group_name_H-M   'P 1'
#
loop_
_entity.id
_entity.type
_entity.pdbx_description
1 polymer ?
#
loop_
_entity_poly.entity_id
_entity_poly.type
_entity_poly.pdbx_seq_one_letter_code
_entity_poly.pdbx_strand_id
1 'polypeptide(L)'
;MSWYRKLHWQILIGLFLGLIWGLIASQTGMGAFTLAWIKPFGTIFVNLLKLIAIPLVLASLVVGVAKLNDITKLSRMGGKTIILYLITSVFAITIGLTVVNIMKPGKALPMETREELMMSYQDNVGDRGEVAGRVLEREPLQPLVDIFPENFVDAASDNSNMLQVVFIAIILGIGIIQIE
;
A
#
# COMPACT_ATOMS: atom_id res chain seq x y z
N MET A 1 -27.25 -13.63 -20.22
CA MET A 1 -26.19 -13.97 -19.24
C MET A 1 -26.34 -13.04 -18.03
N SER A 2 -26.64 -13.57 -16.85
CA SER A 2 -27.00 -12.74 -15.69
C SER A 2 -25.86 -11.83 -15.25
N TRP A 3 -26.11 -10.52 -15.25
CA TRP A 3 -25.16 -9.46 -14.93
C TRP A 3 -24.51 -9.62 -13.53
N TYR A 4 -25.27 -10.14 -12.56
CA TYR A 4 -24.82 -10.37 -11.17
C TYR A 4 -23.77 -11.48 -11.00
N ARG A 5 -23.52 -12.32 -12.02
CA ARG A 5 -22.54 -13.41 -11.94
C ARG A 5 -21.10 -12.97 -12.23
N LYS A 6 -20.88 -11.72 -12.66
CA LYS A 6 -19.53 -11.21 -12.93
C LYS A 6 -18.80 -10.88 -11.63
N LEU A 7 -17.50 -11.19 -11.57
CA LEU A 7 -16.70 -11.07 -10.34
C LEU A 7 -16.67 -9.63 -9.77
N HIS A 8 -16.56 -8.62 -10.62
CA HIS A 8 -16.58 -7.22 -10.17
C HIS A 8 -17.90 -6.84 -9.48
N TRP A 9 -19.04 -7.37 -9.95
CA TRP A 9 -20.33 -7.15 -9.30
C TRP A 9 -20.42 -7.87 -7.95
N GLN A 10 -19.85 -9.08 -7.85
CA GLN A 10 -19.81 -9.82 -6.58
C GLN A 10 -18.95 -9.09 -5.54
N ILE A 11 -17.82 -8.52 -5.93
CA ILE A 11 -16.96 -7.71 -5.05
C ILE A 11 -17.70 -6.46 -4.58
N LEU A 12 -18.36 -5.73 -5.48
CA LEU A 12 -19.12 -4.53 -5.14
C LEU A 12 -20.29 -4.84 -4.18
N ILE A 13 -21.03 -5.92 -4.44
CA ILE A 13 -22.11 -6.37 -3.56
C ILE A 13 -21.54 -6.78 -2.19
N GLY A 14 -20.43 -7.51 -2.15
CA GLY A 14 -19.77 -7.90 -0.91
C GLY A 14 -19.29 -6.71 -0.07
N LEU A 15 -18.71 -5.69 -0.73
CA LEU A 15 -18.31 -4.44 -0.08
C LEU A 15 -19.51 -3.71 0.52
N PHE A 16 -20.60 -3.60 -0.25
CA PHE A 16 -21.81 -2.91 0.19
C PHE A 16 -22.49 -3.62 1.37
N LEU A 17 -22.62 -4.95 1.30
CA LEU A 17 -23.17 -5.76 2.39
C LEU A 17 -22.27 -5.73 3.63
N GLY A 18 -20.95 -5.78 3.46
CA GLY A 18 -19.98 -5.68 4.55
C GLY A 18 -20.06 -4.33 5.28
N LEU A 19 -20.27 -3.24 4.54
CA LEU A 19 -20.47 -1.91 5.11
C LEU A 19 -21.78 -1.83 5.90
N ILE A 20 -22.89 -2.33 5.35
CA ILE A 20 -24.18 -2.37 6.05
C ILE A 20 -24.05 -3.19 7.34
N TRP A 21 -23.44 -4.38 7.26
CA TRP A 21 -23.21 -5.22 8.43
C TRP A 21 -22.36 -4.51 9.49
N GLY A 22 -21.26 -3.84 9.09
CA GLY A 22 -20.39 -3.10 10.00
C GLY A 22 -21.14 -2.00 10.77
N LEU A 23 -22.03 -1.26 10.09
CA LEU A 23 -22.85 -0.23 10.72
C LEU A 23 -23.86 -0.82 11.71
N ILE A 24 -24.50 -1.93 11.36
CA ILE A 24 -25.44 -2.63 12.26
C ILE A 24 -24.70 -3.19 13.47
N ALA A 25 -23.57 -3.85 13.26
CA ALA A 25 -22.77 -4.46 14.32
C ALA A 25 -22.23 -3.41 15.31
N SER A 26 -21.87 -2.22 14.81
CA SER A 26 -21.46 -1.08 15.64
C SER A 26 -22.59 -0.59 16.54
N GLN A 27 -23.80 -0.42 16.00
CA GLN A 27 -24.96 0.09 16.76
C GLN A 27 -25.55 -0.92 17.75
N THR A 28 -25.41 -2.22 17.46
CA THR A 28 -26.01 -3.31 18.27
C THR A 28 -25.03 -3.92 19.27
N GLY A 29 -23.78 -3.44 19.33
CA GLY A 29 -22.74 -4.01 20.21
C GLY A 29 -22.19 -5.36 19.74
N MET A 30 -22.54 -5.84 18.55
CA MET A 30 -22.04 -7.10 17.96
C MET A 30 -20.62 -6.99 17.36
N GLY A 31 -19.86 -5.98 17.79
CA GLY A 31 -18.46 -5.79 17.38
C GLY A 31 -17.58 -7.00 17.73
N ALA A 32 -17.74 -7.56 18.93
CA ALA A 32 -16.97 -8.73 19.37
C ALA A 32 -17.22 -9.98 18.49
N PHE A 33 -18.47 -10.22 18.09
CA PHE A 33 -18.82 -11.29 17.17
C PHE A 33 -18.16 -11.09 15.80
N THR A 34 -18.24 -9.87 15.27
CA THR A 34 -17.65 -9.52 13.97
C THR A 34 -16.12 -9.70 14.00
N LEU A 35 -15.46 -9.32 15.09
CA LEU A 35 -14.02 -9.50 15.27
C LEU A 35 -13.60 -10.97 15.39
N ALA A 36 -14.39 -11.79 16.08
CA ALA A 36 -14.06 -13.19 16.31
C ALA A 36 -14.38 -14.10 15.10
N TRP A 37 -15.47 -13.81 14.37
CA TRP A 37 -16.00 -14.74 13.37
C TRP A 37 -15.92 -14.23 11.95
N ILE A 38 -16.01 -12.92 11.71
CA ILE A 38 -16.03 -12.35 10.35
C ILE A 38 -14.65 -11.87 9.94
N LYS A 39 -13.96 -11.13 10.82
CA LYS A 39 -12.61 -10.59 10.56
C LYS A 39 -11.59 -11.66 10.13
N PRO A 40 -11.54 -12.88 10.70
CA PRO A 40 -10.55 -13.89 10.29
C PRO A 40 -10.62 -14.23 8.80
N PHE A 41 -11.80 -14.26 8.18
CA PHE A 41 -11.92 -14.48 6.73
C PHE A 41 -11.30 -13.35 5.91
N GLY A 42 -11.47 -12.10 6.36
CA GLY A 42 -10.79 -10.95 5.77
C GLY A 42 -9.27 -11.01 5.95
N THR A 43 -8.80 -11.46 7.12
CA THR A 43 -7.37 -11.65 7.38
C THR A 43 -6.77 -12.74 6.49
N ILE A 44 -7.45 -13.89 6.33
CA ILE A 44 -7.02 -14.95 5.41
C ILE A 44 -6.94 -14.40 3.99
N PHE A 45 -7.95 -13.67 3.53
CA PHE A 45 -7.96 -13.06 2.20
C PHE A 45 -6.76 -12.12 1.99
N VAL A 46 -6.47 -11.22 2.94
CA VAL A 46 -5.31 -10.33 2.88
C VAL A 46 -3.99 -11.11 2.89
N ASN A 47 -3.88 -12.16 3.71
CA ASN A 47 -2.68 -13.01 3.75
C ASN A 47 -2.44 -13.72 2.42
N LEU A 48 -3.50 -14.20 1.76
CA LEU A 48 -3.40 -14.80 0.43
C LEU A 48 -2.93 -13.79 -0.62
N LEU A 49 -3.44 -12.55 -0.59
CA LEU A 49 -2.97 -11.49 -1.49
C LEU A 49 -1.50 -11.12 -1.24
N LYS A 50 -1.06 -11.08 0.02
CA LYS A 50 0.35 -10.83 0.37
C LYS A 50 1.26 -11.98 -0.07
N LEU A 51 0.82 -13.23 0.11
CA LEU A 51 1.58 -14.43 -0.27
C LEU A 51 1.95 -14.43 -1.76
N ILE A 52 1.01 -14.03 -2.63
CA ILE A 52 1.25 -14.01 -4.08
C ILE A 52 2.07 -12.80 -4.55
N ALA A 53 2.17 -11.74 -3.75
CA ALA A 53 2.73 -10.47 -4.19
C ALA A 53 4.21 -10.56 -4.57
N ILE A 54 5.06 -11.05 -3.65
CA ILE A 54 6.51 -11.12 -3.85
C ILE A 54 6.88 -12.06 -5.01
N PRO A 55 6.39 -13.31 -5.08
CA PRO A 55 6.72 -14.21 -6.19
C PRO A 55 6.26 -13.67 -7.54
N LEU A 56 5.07 -13.07 -7.59
CA LEU A 56 4.52 -12.50 -8.83
C LEU A 56 5.35 -11.31 -9.32
N VAL A 57 5.72 -10.39 -8.41
CA VAL A 57 6.53 -9.22 -8.75
C VAL A 57 7.91 -9.65 -9.26
N LEU A 58 8.58 -10.56 -8.56
CA LEU A 58 9.90 -11.06 -8.97
C LEU A 58 9.83 -11.72 -10.36
N ALA A 59 8.94 -12.70 -10.54
CA ALA A 59 8.83 -13.41 -11.81
C ALA A 59 8.40 -12.47 -12.96
N SER A 60 7.40 -11.61 -12.73
CA SER A 60 6.88 -10.69 -13.74
C SER A 60 7.92 -9.66 -14.16
N LEU A 61 8.72 -9.13 -13.23
CA LEU A 61 9.74 -8.15 -13.55
C LEU A 61 10.94 -8.78 -14.24
N VAL A 62 11.44 -9.93 -13.76
CA VAL A 62 12.56 -10.63 -14.41
C VAL A 62 12.20 -10.96 -15.86
N VAL A 63 11.05 -11.60 -16.09
CA VAL A 63 10.58 -11.94 -17.45
C VAL A 63 10.25 -10.69 -18.26
N GLY A 64 9.67 -9.67 -17.63
CA GLY A 64 9.30 -8.41 -18.30
C GLY A 64 10.52 -7.64 -18.79
N VAL A 65 11.56 -7.55 -17.96
CA VAL A 65 12.82 -6.88 -18.30
C VAL A 65 13.59 -7.68 -19.35
N ALA A 66 13.73 -9.00 -19.17
CA ALA A 66 14.44 -9.86 -20.12
C ALA A 66 13.92 -9.73 -21.56
N LYS A 67 12.60 -9.54 -21.74
CA LYS A 67 11.96 -9.36 -23.06
C LYS A 67 12.31 -8.05 -23.79
N LEU A 68 12.95 -7.09 -23.13
CA LEU A 68 13.22 -5.78 -23.73
C LEU A 68 14.40 -5.83 -24.73
N ASN A 69 15.22 -6.89 -24.73
CA ASN A 69 16.43 -7.14 -25.54
C ASN A 69 17.49 -6.02 -25.53
N ASP A 70 17.21 -4.88 -24.89
CA ASP A 70 18.04 -3.69 -24.90
C ASP A 70 17.84 -2.90 -23.60
N ILE A 71 18.94 -2.76 -22.85
CA ILE A 71 18.99 -2.07 -21.56
C ILE A 71 18.65 -0.57 -21.71
N THR A 72 18.94 0.04 -22.86
CA THR A 72 18.64 1.47 -23.08
C THR A 72 17.14 1.75 -23.14
N LYS A 73 16.34 0.76 -23.58
CA LYS A 73 14.87 0.87 -23.55
C LYS A 73 14.37 0.85 -22.12
N LEU A 74 14.94 0.00 -21.27
CA LEU A 74 14.59 -0.06 -19.85
C LEU A 74 14.87 1.27 -19.15
N SER A 75 16.08 1.83 -19.30
CA SER A 75 16.44 3.10 -18.63
C SER A 75 15.55 4.27 -19.08
N ARG A 76 15.22 4.34 -20.38
CA ARG A 76 14.32 5.36 -20.92
C ARG A 76 12.88 5.20 -20.42
N MET A 77 12.37 3.97 -20.32
CA MET A 77 11.03 3.71 -19.79
C MET A 77 10.97 4.03 -18.30
N GLY A 78 11.96 3.55 -17.51
CA GLY A 78 12.04 3.81 -16.08
C GLY A 78 12.09 5.31 -15.76
N GLY A 79 12.96 6.05 -16.45
CA GLY A 79 13.05 7.51 -16.27
C GLY A 79 11.75 8.25 -16.57
N LYS A 80 11.06 7.90 -17.67
CA LYS A 80 9.74 8.47 -18.01
C LYS A 80 8.70 8.16 -16.95
N THR A 81 8.68 6.93 -16.46
CA THR A 81 7.72 6.48 -15.43
C THR A 81 7.96 7.18 -14.09
N ILE A 82 9.22 7.36 -13.67
CA ILE A 82 9.56 8.10 -12.45
C ILE A 82 9.10 9.55 -12.56
N ILE A 83 9.42 10.23 -13.66
CA ILE A 83 9.00 11.63 -13.88
C ILE A 83 7.48 11.75 -13.87
N LEU A 84 6.78 10.82 -14.55
CA LEU A 84 5.31 10.78 -14.56
C LEU A 84 4.75 10.61 -13.14
N TYR A 85 5.28 9.68 -12.34
CA TYR A 85 4.83 9.46 -10.97
C TYR A 85 5.12 10.65 -10.06
N LEU A 86 6.27 11.32 -10.21
CA LEU A 86 6.59 12.51 -9.44
C LEU A 86 5.61 13.65 -9.75
N ILE A 87 5.38 13.94 -11.03
CA ILE A 87 4.47 15.02 -11.44
C ILE A 87 3.04 14.72 -10.97
N THR A 88 2.56 13.50 -11.18
CA THR A 88 1.19 13.13 -10.75
C THR A 88 1.04 13.12 -9.24
N SER A 89 2.07 12.71 -8.48
CA SER A 89 2.07 12.76 -7.02
C SER A 89 2.04 14.18 -6.49
N VAL A 90 2.89 15.08 -7.04
CA VAL A 90 2.90 16.50 -6.67
C VAL A 90 1.53 17.13 -6.95
N PHE A 91 0.92 16.82 -8.09
CA PHE A 91 -0.40 17.32 -8.43
C PHE A 91 -1.48 16.81 -7.47
N ALA A 92 -1.48 15.50 -7.17
CA ALA A 92 -2.41 14.89 -6.22
C ALA A 92 -2.28 15.48 -4.80
N ILE A 93 -1.04 15.64 -4.31
CA ILE A 93 -0.76 16.27 -3.00
C ILE A 93 -1.23 17.72 -2.99
N THR A 94 -0.96 18.47 -4.05
CA THR A 94 -1.37 19.89 -4.17
C THR A 94 -2.89 20.02 -4.11
N ILE A 95 -3.63 19.19 -4.85
CA ILE A 95 -5.10 19.17 -4.80
C ILE A 95 -5.59 18.78 -3.41
N GLY A 96 -5.07 17.69 -2.84
CA GLY A 96 -5.46 17.22 -1.51
C GLY A 96 -5.26 18.28 -0.44
N LEU A 97 -4.08 18.92 -0.42
CA LEU A 97 -3.78 20.01 0.50
C LEU A 97 -4.68 21.22 0.26
N THR A 98 -4.96 21.59 -0.99
CA THR A 98 -5.85 22.72 -1.30
C THR A 98 -7.25 22.47 -0.75
N VAL A 99 -7.83 21.30 -1.02
CA VAL A 99 -9.17 20.92 -0.55
C VAL A 99 -9.23 20.89 0.98
N VAL A 100 -8.26 20.25 1.64
CA VAL A 100 -8.21 20.15 3.10
C VAL A 100 -8.04 21.53 3.76
N ASN A 101 -7.19 22.40 3.21
CA ASN A 101 -6.98 23.75 3.75
C ASN A 101 -8.21 24.66 3.58
N ILE A 102 -9.04 24.44 2.55
CA ILE A 102 -10.30 25.16 2.34
C ILE A 102 -11.39 24.62 3.26
N MET A 103 -11.65 23.30 3.22
CA MET A 103 -12.75 22.67 3.94
C MET A 103 -12.53 22.61 5.45
N LYS A 104 -11.26 22.61 5.91
CA LYS A 104 -10.86 22.54 7.33
C LYS A 104 -11.69 21.53 8.13
N PRO A 105 -11.76 20.25 7.71
CA PRO A 105 -12.70 19.27 8.25
C PRO A 105 -12.55 19.05 9.76
N GLY A 106 -11.36 19.28 10.31
CA GLY A 106 -11.13 19.19 11.75
C GLY A 106 -12.03 20.11 12.58
N LYS A 107 -12.47 21.26 12.05
CA LYS A 107 -13.38 22.20 12.75
C LYS A 107 -14.85 21.79 12.70
N ALA A 108 -15.22 20.83 11.86
CA ALA A 108 -16.59 20.37 11.71
C ALA A 108 -17.03 19.35 12.79
N LEU A 109 -16.10 18.87 13.62
CA LEU A 109 -16.38 17.96 14.72
C LEU A 109 -16.72 18.74 16.01
N PRO A 110 -17.79 18.38 16.74
CA PRO A 110 -18.07 18.90 18.08
C PRO A 110 -16.90 18.68 19.03
N MET A 111 -16.69 19.60 19.98
CA MET A 111 -15.58 19.55 20.94
C MET A 111 -15.58 18.25 21.77
N GLU A 112 -16.76 17.79 22.19
CA GLU A 112 -16.95 16.55 22.95
C GLU A 112 -16.50 15.32 22.15
N THR A 113 -16.90 15.22 20.88
CA THR A 113 -16.45 14.14 19.98
C THR A 113 -14.96 14.22 19.69
N ARG A 114 -14.38 15.43 19.64
CA ARG A 114 -12.92 15.59 19.46
C ARG A 114 -12.15 15.09 20.69
N GLU A 115 -12.63 15.38 21.89
CA GLU A 115 -12.00 14.91 23.14
C GLU A 115 -12.12 13.40 23.31
N GLU A 116 -13.28 12.82 23.00
CA GLU A 116 -13.48 11.36 22.99
C GLU A 116 -12.59 10.65 21.96
N LEU A 117 -12.45 11.23 20.75
CA LEU A 117 -11.51 10.74 19.75
C LEU A 117 -10.05 10.89 20.24
N MET A 118 -9.68 12.02 20.84
CA MET A 118 -8.32 12.20 21.37
C MET A 118 -7.99 11.20 22.49
N MET A 119 -8.94 10.90 23.38
CA MET A 119 -8.77 9.91 24.45
C MET A 119 -8.74 8.47 23.93
N SER A 120 -9.63 8.11 23.00
CA SER A 120 -9.66 6.75 22.41
C SER A 120 -8.44 6.44 21.54
N TYR A 121 -7.80 7.46 20.98
CA TYR A 121 -6.56 7.31 20.21
C TYR A 121 -5.29 7.64 21.00
N GLN A 122 -5.36 8.09 22.25
CA GLN A 122 -4.17 8.50 23.06
C GLN A 122 -3.17 7.35 23.25
N ASP A 123 -3.62 6.12 23.49
CA ASP A 123 -2.76 4.93 23.54
C ASP A 123 -2.06 4.63 22.19
N ASN A 124 -2.64 5.08 21.07
CA ASN A 124 -2.07 4.96 19.71
C ASN A 124 -1.25 6.20 19.29
N VAL A 125 -1.20 7.27 20.11
CA VAL A 125 -0.47 8.50 19.80
C VAL A 125 1.02 8.36 20.14
N GLY A 126 1.38 7.56 21.15
CA GLY A 126 2.78 7.23 21.44
C GLY A 126 3.52 6.65 20.23
N ASP A 127 2.89 5.70 19.53
CA ASP A 127 3.42 5.10 18.29
C ASP A 127 3.50 6.11 17.13
N ARG A 128 2.51 7.01 16.98
CA ARG A 128 2.49 7.97 15.86
C ARG A 128 3.46 9.13 16.03
N GLY A 129 3.70 9.57 17.27
CA GLY A 129 4.72 10.58 17.59
C GLY A 129 6.13 10.08 17.32
N GLU A 130 6.42 8.83 17.67
CA GLU A 130 7.68 8.18 17.30
C GLU A 130 7.84 8.03 15.79
N VAL A 131 6.80 7.62 15.05
CA VAL A 131 6.89 7.52 13.58
C VAL A 131 7.19 8.87 12.95
N ALA A 132 6.59 9.96 13.44
CA ALA A 132 6.89 11.32 12.97
C ALA A 132 8.33 11.74 13.33
N GLY A 133 8.80 11.41 14.54
CA GLY A 133 10.19 11.63 14.97
C GLY A 133 11.19 10.89 14.08
N ARG A 134 10.95 9.61 13.80
CA ARG A 134 11.77 8.77 12.91
C ARG A 134 11.82 9.30 11.46
N VAL A 135 10.76 9.97 11.00
CA VAL A 135 10.76 10.61 9.67
C VAL A 135 11.56 11.90 9.67
N LEU A 136 11.54 12.68 10.76
CA LEU A 136 12.34 13.90 10.90
C LEU A 136 13.83 13.60 11.11
N GLU A 137 14.15 12.48 11.75
CA GLU A 137 15.52 12.00 11.99
C GLU A 137 16.08 11.18 10.81
N ARG A 138 15.26 10.86 9.80
CA ARG A 138 15.72 10.12 8.63
C ARG A 138 16.67 10.99 7.80
N GLU A 139 17.81 10.42 7.44
CA GLU A 139 18.74 11.09 6.53
C GLU A 139 18.10 11.33 5.15
N PRO A 140 18.38 12.46 4.47
CA PRO A 140 17.77 12.78 3.17
C PRO A 140 17.98 11.71 2.10
N LEU A 141 19.07 10.94 2.20
CA LEU A 141 19.43 9.89 1.26
C LEU A 141 19.06 8.48 1.72
N GLN A 142 18.48 8.32 2.92
CA GLN A 142 18.09 7.02 3.44
C GLN A 142 17.17 6.23 2.47
N PRO A 143 16.17 6.84 1.79
CA PRO A 143 15.35 6.11 0.83
C PRO A 143 16.13 5.56 -0.38
N LEU A 144 17.24 6.20 -0.75
CA LEU A 144 18.12 5.72 -1.82
C LEU A 144 18.96 4.53 -1.34
N VAL A 145 19.41 4.55 -0.08
CA VAL A 145 20.13 3.44 0.55
C VAL A 145 19.21 2.22 0.71
N ASP A 146 17.97 2.44 1.16
CA ASP A 146 16.96 1.40 1.41
C ASP A 146 16.60 0.57 0.14
N ILE A 147 16.95 1.05 -1.06
CA ILE A 147 16.78 0.32 -2.34
C ILE A 147 17.74 -0.87 -2.44
N PHE A 148 18.91 -0.79 -1.83
CA PHE A 148 19.98 -1.78 -1.95
C PHE A 148 19.93 -2.73 -0.75
N PRO A 149 19.42 -3.97 -0.91
CA PRO A 149 19.36 -4.91 0.19
C PRO A 149 20.73 -5.47 0.55
N GLU A 150 20.93 -5.79 1.83
CA GLU A 150 22.08 -6.56 2.28
C GLU A 150 21.98 -8.05 1.89
N ASN A 151 20.75 -8.59 1.85
CA ASN A 151 20.48 -10.00 1.56
C ASN A 151 19.18 -10.20 0.77
N PHE A 152 19.22 -11.09 -0.24
CA PHE A 152 18.05 -11.47 -1.03
C PHE A 152 16.94 -12.13 -0.21
N VAL A 153 17.29 -13.10 0.63
CA VAL A 153 16.31 -13.92 1.37
C VAL A 153 15.55 -13.06 2.38
N ASP A 154 16.25 -12.16 3.08
CA ASP A 154 15.64 -11.25 4.03
C ASP A 154 14.67 -10.29 3.31
N ALA A 155 15.11 -9.71 2.19
CA ALA A 155 14.26 -8.86 1.35
C ALA A 155 13.03 -9.59 0.80
N ALA A 156 13.16 -10.86 0.42
CA ALA A 156 12.06 -11.66 -0.12
C ALA A 156 11.12 -12.24 0.96
N SER A 157 11.56 -12.29 2.22
CA SER A 157 10.77 -12.82 3.33
C SER A 157 9.76 -11.81 3.88
N ASP A 158 10.04 -10.51 3.73
CA ASP A 158 9.19 -9.43 4.22
C ASP A 158 8.57 -8.63 3.07
N ASN A 159 7.25 -8.47 3.13
CA ASN A 159 6.50 -7.67 2.17
C ASN A 159 6.80 -6.18 2.29
N SER A 160 7.34 -5.72 3.43
CA SER A 160 7.78 -4.34 3.61
C SER A 160 8.97 -3.96 2.72
N ASN A 161 9.80 -4.95 2.37
CA ASN A 161 11.01 -4.80 1.56
C ASN A 161 10.76 -4.93 0.04
N MET A 162 9.53 -4.72 -0.41
CA MET A 162 9.15 -4.87 -1.83
C MET A 162 10.04 -4.07 -2.79
N LEU A 163 10.48 -2.87 -2.39
CA LEU A 163 11.37 -2.04 -3.19
C LEU A 163 12.71 -2.74 -3.49
N GLN A 164 13.26 -3.46 -2.52
CA GLN A 164 14.49 -4.22 -2.66
C GLN A 164 14.29 -5.42 -3.58
N VAL A 165 13.16 -6.13 -3.45
CA VAL A 165 12.79 -7.23 -4.35
C VAL A 165 12.69 -6.75 -5.80
N VAL A 166 12.06 -5.59 -6.02
CA VAL A 166 11.96 -4.97 -7.35
C VAL A 166 13.35 -4.66 -7.91
N PHE A 167 14.25 -4.10 -7.10
CA PHE A 167 15.62 -3.80 -7.51
C PHE A 167 16.38 -5.06 -7.95
N ILE A 168 16.34 -6.12 -7.13
CA ILE A 168 16.98 -7.40 -7.46
C ILE A 168 16.38 -8.00 -8.72
N ALA A 169 15.06 -7.99 -8.87
CA ALA A 169 14.38 -8.53 -10.04
C ALA A 169 14.79 -7.82 -11.34
N ILE A 170 15.00 -6.49 -11.28
CA ILE A 170 15.51 -5.71 -12.41
C ILE A 170 16.96 -6.10 -12.73
N ILE A 171 17.85 -6.21 -11.73
CA ILE A 171 19.24 -6.62 -11.96
C ILE A 171 19.31 -8.03 -12.55
N LEU A 172 18.55 -8.98 -12.03
CA LEU A 172 18.48 -10.33 -12.57
C LEU A 172 17.98 -10.33 -14.02
N GLY A 173 16.93 -9.56 -14.31
CA GLY A 173 16.42 -9.39 -15.67
C GLY A 173 17.47 -8.82 -16.63
N ILE A 174 18.23 -7.81 -16.20
CA ILE A 174 19.35 -7.24 -16.98
C ILE A 174 20.47 -8.27 -17.19
N GLY A 175 20.81 -9.05 -16.16
CA GLY A 175 21.81 -10.11 -16.23
C GLY A 175 21.46 -11.16 -17.28
N ILE A 176 20.19 -11.56 -17.36
CA ILE A 176 19.71 -12.50 -18.39
C ILE A 176 19.91 -11.93 -19.80
N ILE A 177 19.59 -10.65 -20.02
CA ILE A 177 19.79 -9.97 -21.34
C ILE A 177 21.26 -9.98 -21.78
N GLN A 178 22.22 -9.99 -20.84
CA GLN A 178 23.65 -10.02 -21.19
C GLN A 178 24.18 -11.43 -21.47
N ILE A 179 23.47 -12.47 -21.04
CA ILE A 179 23.88 -13.87 -21.23
C ILE A 179 23.31 -14.43 -22.54
N GLU A 180 22.12 -13.97 -22.96
CA GLU A 180 21.53 -14.25 -24.28
C GLU A 180 22.12 -13.36 -25.37
#